data_AF-A0A7S3MMD3-F1
#
_entry.id   AF-A0A7S3MMD3-F1
#
_cell.length_a   1.000
_cell.length_b   1.000
_cell.length_c   1.000
_cell.angle_alpha   90.00
_cell.angle_beta   90.00
_cell.angle_gamma   90.00
#
_symmetry.space_group_name_H-M   'P 1'
#
loop_
_entity.id
_entity.type
_entity.pdbx_description
1 polymer ?
#
loop_
_entity_poly.entity_id
_entity_poly.type
_entity_poly.pdbx_seq_one_letter_code
_entity_poly.pdbx_strand_id
1 'polypeptide(L)'
;MSTMDIIKLYGGEPANFLDVGGSAEGEQLVEALKLLNEDPEVEAIFVNIFGGILRCDNLAASIIQANKENSFTKPMVLRLKGTNSDVAKSMISGKEEELNIFYNEDFDSAAQQVCKVVNRQ
;
A
#
# COMPACT_ATOMS: atom_id res chain seq x y z
N MET A 1 12.07 -7.38 4.11
CA MET A 1 12.75 -8.13 3.03
C MET A 1 11.80 -9.07 2.30
N SER A 2 11.01 -9.90 3.00
CA SER A 2 10.05 -10.85 2.38
C SER A 2 9.05 -10.23 1.38
N THR A 3 8.70 -8.95 1.55
CA THR A 3 7.89 -8.21 0.57
C THR A 3 8.56 -8.12 -0.80
N MET A 4 9.87 -7.95 -0.88
CA MET A 4 10.58 -7.94 -2.16
C MET A 4 10.63 -9.33 -2.79
N ASP A 5 10.84 -10.35 -1.96
CA ASP A 5 10.96 -11.74 -2.41
C ASP A 5 9.65 -12.22 -3.04
N ILE A 6 8.51 -11.92 -2.42
CA ILE A 6 7.20 -12.35 -2.95
C ILE A 6 6.83 -11.60 -4.24
N ILE A 7 7.28 -10.35 -4.41
CA ILE A 7 7.09 -9.60 -5.65
C ILE A 7 7.87 -10.26 -6.79
N LYS A 8 9.13 -10.62 -6.55
CA LYS A 8 9.94 -11.39 -7.50
C LYS A 8 9.33 -12.76 -7.81
N LEU A 9 8.80 -13.46 -6.80
CA LEU A 9 8.13 -14.75 -6.99
C LEU A 9 6.96 -14.66 -7.98
N TYR A 10 6.23 -13.54 -7.98
CA TYR A 10 5.12 -13.28 -8.90
C TYR A 10 5.51 -12.51 -10.16
N GLY A 11 6.82 -12.41 -10.46
CA GLY A 11 7.34 -11.84 -11.70
C GLY A 11 7.38 -10.31 -11.74
N GLY A 12 7.15 -9.63 -10.63
CA GLY A 12 7.41 -8.20 -10.51
C GLY A 12 8.85 -7.91 -10.12
N GLU A 13 9.30 -6.68 -10.36
CA GLU A 13 10.61 -6.20 -9.92
C GLU A 13 10.43 -5.12 -8.83
N PRO A 14 10.90 -5.35 -7.59
CA PRO A 14 10.78 -4.37 -6.53
C PRO A 14 11.73 -3.19 -6.78
N ALA A 15 11.18 -1.98 -6.93
CA ALA A 15 11.96 -0.76 -7.16
C ALA A 15 12.88 -0.40 -5.98
N ASN A 16 12.45 -0.68 -4.75
CA ASN A 16 13.20 -0.31 -3.56
C ASN A 16 12.96 -1.24 -2.38
N PHE A 17 13.77 -1.05 -1.34
CA PHE A 17 13.50 -1.52 0.02
C PHE A 17 13.20 -0.31 0.90
N LEU A 18 12.06 -0.33 1.61
CA LEU A 18 11.71 0.69 2.59
C LEU A 18 11.05 0.04 3.80
N ASP A 19 11.66 0.25 4.96
CA ASP A 19 11.10 -0.11 6.25
C ASP A 19 10.80 1.17 7.02
N VAL A 20 9.53 1.38 7.37
CA VAL A 20 9.07 2.53 8.14
C VAL A 20 9.22 2.30 9.65
N GLY A 21 9.55 1.07 10.09
CA GLY A 21 9.67 0.70 11.49
C GLY A 21 8.31 0.38 12.15
N GLY A 22 8.33 -0.47 13.19
CA GLY A 22 7.11 -0.95 13.84
C GLY A 22 6.29 0.09 14.60
N SER A 23 6.83 1.30 14.79
CA SER A 23 6.19 2.44 15.46
C SER A 23 5.85 3.58 14.51
N ALA A 24 5.87 3.34 13.19
CA ALA A 24 5.58 4.37 12.21
C ALA A 24 4.18 4.94 12.39
N GLU A 25 4.09 6.27 12.43
CA GLU A 25 2.82 6.99 12.47
C GLU A 25 2.35 7.36 11.05
N GLY A 26 1.09 7.79 10.92
CA GLY A 26 0.48 8.10 9.62
C GLY A 26 1.26 9.12 8.81
N GLU A 27 1.81 10.16 9.43
CA GLU A 27 2.58 11.21 8.74
C GLU A 27 3.87 10.68 8.09
N GLN A 28 4.60 9.81 8.80
CA GLN A 28 5.83 9.21 8.28
C GLN A 28 5.54 8.33 7.06
N LEU A 29 4.42 7.61 7.08
CA LEU A 29 3.98 6.83 5.92
C LEU A 29 3.62 7.76 4.75
N VAL A 30 2.96 8.89 5.00
CA VAL A 30 2.58 9.83 3.93
C VAL A 30 3.81 10.43 3.24
N GLU A 31 4.84 10.82 4.00
CA GLU A 31 6.09 11.33 3.40
C GLU A 31 6.80 10.24 2.58
N ALA A 32 6.81 9.00 3.06
CA ALA A 32 7.29 7.86 2.27
C ALA A 32 6.51 7.68 0.97
N LEU A 33 5.17 7.78 1.00
CA LEU A 33 4.34 7.65 -0.19
C LEU A 33 4.60 8.77 -1.22
N LYS A 34 4.85 10.01 -0.76
CA LYS A 34 5.23 11.12 -1.66
C LYS A 34 6.53 10.82 -2.39
N LEU A 35 7.56 10.40 -1.67
CA LEU A 35 8.86 10.03 -2.27
C LEU A 35 8.70 8.93 -3.32
N LEU A 36 7.95 7.87 -2.99
CA LEU A 36 7.68 6.78 -3.92
C LEU A 36 6.82 7.21 -5.11
N ASN A 37 5.90 8.16 -4.93
CA ASN A 37 5.06 8.68 -6.02
C ASN A 37 5.85 9.56 -7.00
N GLU A 38 6.92 10.23 -6.56
CA GLU A 38 7.76 11.07 -7.42
C GLU A 38 8.82 10.27 -8.20
N ASP A 39 9.18 9.07 -7.73
CA ASP A 39 10.24 8.26 -8.34
C ASP A 39 9.83 7.65 -9.71
N PRO A 40 10.42 8.05 -10.84
CA PRO A 40 10.01 7.58 -12.16
C PRO A 40 10.18 6.06 -12.38
N GLU A 41 10.97 5.36 -11.57
CA GLU A 41 11.15 3.90 -11.66
C GLU A 41 10.02 3.12 -10.93
N VAL A 42 9.20 3.79 -10.12
CA VAL A 42 8.08 3.17 -9.42
C VAL A 42 6.82 3.23 -10.28
N GLU A 43 6.26 2.07 -10.63
CA GLU A 43 5.02 1.94 -11.41
C GLU A 43 3.77 1.69 -10.53
N ALA A 44 3.96 1.10 -9.35
CA ALA A 44 2.92 0.88 -8.35
C ALA A 44 3.52 0.81 -6.94
N ILE A 45 2.72 1.11 -5.92
CA ILE A 45 3.15 1.11 -4.52
C ILE A 45 2.48 -0.03 -3.76
N PHE A 46 3.26 -0.91 -3.14
CA PHE A 46 2.74 -1.98 -2.28
C PHE A 46 3.00 -1.67 -0.80
N VAL A 47 1.94 -1.33 -0.06
CA VAL A 47 1.99 -1.10 1.38
C VAL A 47 1.59 -2.37 2.12
N ASN A 48 2.55 -3.02 2.77
CA ASN A 48 2.35 -4.25 3.53
C ASN A 48 2.67 -4.02 5.01
N ILE A 49 1.65 -3.84 5.85
CA ILE A 49 1.82 -3.47 7.27
C ILE A 49 1.07 -4.46 8.17
N PHE A 50 1.78 -4.98 9.17
CA PHE A 50 1.22 -5.72 10.29
C PHE A 50 1.18 -4.81 11.53
N GLY A 51 0.03 -4.17 11.76
CA GLY A 51 -0.23 -3.35 12.92
C GLY A 51 -0.57 -4.21 14.13
N GLY A 52 0.41 -4.42 15.03
CA GLY A 52 0.12 -4.93 16.37
C GLY A 52 -0.67 -3.87 17.16
N ILE A 53 0.06 -2.93 17.74
CA ILE A 53 -0.50 -1.77 18.46
C ILE A 53 -1.07 -0.73 17.49
N LEU A 54 -0.49 -0.62 16.29
CA LEU A 54 -0.95 0.32 15.26
C LEU A 54 -2.34 -0.06 14.75
N ARG A 55 -3.23 0.93 14.71
CA ARG A 55 -4.60 0.82 14.22
C ARG A 55 -4.67 0.97 12.70
N CYS A 56 -5.13 -0.07 12.01
CA CYS A 56 -5.16 -0.11 10.55
C CYS A 56 -6.15 0.90 9.94
N ASP A 57 -7.25 1.19 10.65
CA ASP A 57 -8.25 2.17 10.23
C ASP A 57 -7.72 3.60 10.23
N ASN A 58 -6.96 3.98 11.26
CA ASN A 58 -6.28 5.28 11.29
C ASN A 58 -5.29 5.39 10.13
N LEU A 59 -4.52 4.33 9.88
CA LEU A 59 -3.55 4.32 8.78
C LEU A 59 -4.22 4.44 7.42
N ALA A 60 -5.28 3.66 7.17
CA ALA A 60 -6.06 3.74 5.94
C ALA A 60 -6.68 5.13 5.74
N ALA A 61 -7.18 5.76 6.82
CA ALA A 61 -7.67 7.12 6.77
C ALA A 61 -6.60 8.11 6.32
N SER A 62 -5.39 8.03 6.89
CA SER A 62 -4.25 8.88 6.51
C SER A 62 -3.84 8.68 5.05
N ILE A 63 -3.79 7.44 4.57
CA ILE A 63 -3.45 7.14 3.17
C ILE A 63 -4.52 7.71 2.22
N ILE A 64 -5.80 7.48 2.50
CA ILE A 64 -6.91 7.98 1.67
C ILE A 64 -6.91 9.51 1.65
N GLN A 65 -6.67 10.15 2.79
CA GLN A 65 -6.59 11.61 2.87
C GLN A 65 -5.40 12.14 2.05
N ALA A 66 -4.22 11.56 2.24
CA ALA A 66 -3.02 11.95 1.50
C ALA A 66 -3.16 11.76 -0.01
N ASN A 67 -3.82 10.67 -0.44
CA ASN A 67 -4.09 10.41 -1.85
C ASN A 67 -4.93 11.52 -2.48
N LYS A 68 -5.93 12.03 -1.75
CA LYS A 68 -6.78 13.15 -2.19
C LYS A 68 -6.03 14.49 -2.22
N GLU A 69 -5.19 14.74 -1.22
CA GLU A 69 -4.47 16.00 -1.07
C GLU A 69 -3.28 16.13 -2.03
N ASN A 70 -2.55 15.04 -2.26
CA ASN A 70 -1.29 15.04 -3.01
C ASN A 70 -1.45 14.54 -4.44
N SER A 71 -2.66 14.16 -4.86
CA SER A 71 -2.97 13.69 -6.22
C SER A 71 -2.01 12.58 -6.68
N PHE A 72 -1.84 11.54 -5.85
CA PHE A 72 -0.98 10.42 -6.24
C PHE A 72 -1.52 9.76 -7.51
N THR A 73 -0.63 9.54 -8.46
CA THR A 73 -0.97 8.99 -9.78
C THR A 73 -0.71 7.51 -9.84
N LYS A 74 0.17 7.00 -8.98
CA LYS A 74 0.55 5.58 -8.96
C LYS A 74 -0.47 4.76 -8.21
N PRO A 75 -0.90 3.61 -8.77
CA PRO A 75 -1.79 2.71 -8.07
C PRO A 75 -1.15 2.18 -6.78
N MET A 76 -1.97 2.09 -5.74
CA MET A 76 -1.56 1.55 -4.45
C MET A 76 -2.27 0.23 -4.16
N VAL A 77 -1.51 -0.78 -3.74
CA VAL A 77 -2.06 -2.00 -3.15
C VAL A 77 -1.75 -1.99 -1.66
N LEU A 78 -2.77 -2.08 -0.84
CA LEU A 78 -2.66 -2.11 0.62
C LEU A 78 -2.94 -3.52 1.13
N ARG A 79 -2.10 -3.97 2.05
CA ARG A 79 -2.34 -5.14 2.87
C ARG A 79 -2.06 -4.79 4.32
N LEU A 80 -3.13 -4.48 5.04
CA LEU A 80 -3.09 -4.08 6.45
C LEU A 80 -3.63 -5.24 7.29
N LYS A 81 -2.82 -5.72 8.24
CA LYS A 81 -3.21 -6.78 9.17
C LYS A 81 -3.06 -6.29 10.59
N GLY A 82 -4.08 -6.50 11.42
CA GLY A 82 -4.04 -6.02 12.79
C GLY A 82 -5.35 -5.45 13.29
N THR A 83 -5.25 -4.63 14.35
CA THR A 83 -6.38 -3.94 14.97
C THR A 83 -7.15 -3.12 13.94
N ASN A 84 -8.46 -3.34 13.84
CA ASN A 84 -9.39 -2.66 12.93
C ASN A 84 -9.08 -2.79 11.44
N SER A 85 -8.38 -3.86 11.02
CA SER A 85 -8.14 -4.13 9.59
C SER A 85 -9.44 -4.32 8.78
N ASP A 86 -10.51 -4.88 9.37
CA ASP A 86 -11.82 -5.00 8.71
C ASP A 86 -12.50 -3.64 8.45
N VAL A 87 -12.27 -2.67 9.35
CA VAL A 87 -12.75 -1.30 9.19
C VAL A 87 -11.97 -0.63 8.06
N ALA A 88 -10.63 -0.76 8.07
CA ALA A 88 -9.77 -0.25 6.99
C ALA A 88 -10.18 -0.78 5.61
N LYS A 89 -10.46 -2.09 5.50
CA LYS A 89 -10.97 -2.71 4.27
C LYS A 89 -12.28 -2.07 3.81
N SER A 90 -13.21 -1.87 4.75
CA SER A 90 -14.53 -1.30 4.47
C SER A 90 -14.46 0.17 4.01
N MET A 91 -13.40 0.90 4.37
CA MET A 91 -13.19 2.28 3.89
C MET A 91 -12.86 2.36 2.40
N ILE A 92 -12.30 1.29 1.83
CA ILE A 92 -11.81 1.21 0.44
C ILE A 92 -12.74 0.38 -0.45
N SER A 93 -13.42 -0.62 0.13
CA SER A 93 -14.27 -1.56 -0.60
C SER A 93 -15.35 -0.85 -1.42
N GLY A 94 -15.38 -1.10 -2.72
CA GLY A 94 -16.31 -0.48 -3.68
C GLY A 94 -15.87 0.91 -4.18
N LYS A 95 -14.70 1.39 -3.79
CA LYS A 95 -14.12 2.68 -4.19
C LYS A 95 -12.70 2.53 -4.73
N GLU A 96 -12.28 1.30 -5.04
CA GLU A 96 -10.89 0.99 -5.39
C GLU A 96 -10.42 1.78 -6.60
N GLU A 97 -11.22 1.78 -7.67
CA GLU A 97 -10.92 2.49 -8.91
C GLU A 97 -11.01 4.02 -8.74
N GLU A 98 -11.93 4.51 -7.89
CA GLU A 98 -12.05 5.95 -7.58
C GLU A 98 -10.81 6.45 -6.81
N LEU A 99 -10.34 5.65 -5.86
CA LEU A 99 -9.20 5.99 -5.02
C LEU A 99 -7.86 5.60 -5.67
N ASN A 100 -7.86 4.77 -6.71
CA ASN A 100 -6.66 4.08 -7.20
C ASN A 100 -5.93 3.29 -6.08
N ILE A 101 -6.72 2.75 -5.14
CA ILE A 101 -6.25 2.02 -3.95
C ILE A 101 -6.97 0.68 -3.89
N PHE A 102 -6.22 -0.42 -3.91
CA PHE A 102 -6.74 -1.78 -3.83
C PHE A 102 -6.40 -2.38 -2.47
N TYR A 103 -7.37 -2.97 -1.78
CA TYR A 103 -7.15 -3.61 -0.49
C TYR A 103 -7.13 -5.13 -0.61
N ASN A 104 -6.12 -5.77 -0.04
CA ASN A 104 -5.99 -7.21 0.05
C ASN A 104 -5.71 -7.64 1.50
N GLU A 105 -6.26 -8.79 1.89
CA GLU A 105 -5.99 -9.35 3.21
C GLU A 105 -4.78 -10.29 3.20
N ASP A 106 -4.71 -11.13 2.18
CA ASP A 106 -3.69 -12.16 2.09
C ASP A 106 -2.40 -11.62 1.44
N PHE A 107 -1.26 -12.17 1.84
CA PHE A 107 0.04 -11.68 1.37
C PHE A 107 0.26 -12.06 -0.11
N ASP A 108 -0.09 -13.29 -0.49
CA ASP A 108 0.00 -13.77 -1.85
C ASP A 108 -0.97 -13.04 -2.77
N SER A 109 -2.23 -12.85 -2.32
CA SER A 109 -3.22 -12.10 -3.13
C SER A 109 -2.79 -10.65 -3.36
N ALA A 110 -2.22 -9.99 -2.34
CA ALA A 110 -1.73 -8.62 -2.46
C ALA A 110 -0.53 -8.51 -3.42
N ALA A 111 0.43 -9.44 -3.32
CA ALA A 111 1.60 -9.46 -4.19
C ALA A 111 1.21 -9.72 -5.66
N GLN A 112 0.30 -10.67 -5.91
CA GLN A 112 -0.24 -10.90 -7.25
C GLN A 112 -1.02 -9.68 -7.77
N GLN A 113 -1.79 -9.01 -6.91
CA GLN A 113 -2.57 -7.84 -7.31
C GLN A 113 -1.67 -6.68 -7.74
N VAL A 114 -0.59 -6.36 -7.00
CA VAL A 114 0.29 -5.26 -7.40
C VAL A 114 1.02 -5.57 -8.72
N CYS A 115 1.48 -6.80 -8.94
CA CYS A 115 2.05 -7.22 -10.22
C CYS A 115 1.02 -7.10 -11.37
N LYS A 116 -0.26 -7.43 -11.13
CA LYS A 116 -1.32 -7.28 -12.14
C LYS A 116 -1.61 -5.83 -12.48
N VAL A 117 -1.60 -4.94 -11.49
CA VAL A 117 -1.94 -3.53 -11.66
C VAL A 117 -0.86 -2.79 -12.47
N VAL A 118 0.41 -3.15 -12.28
CA VAL A 118 1.52 -2.66 -13.13
C VAL A 118 1.30 -3.04 -14.59
N ASN A 119 0.97 -4.31 -14.87
CA ASN A 119 0.77 -4.83 -16.24
C ASN A 119 -0.53 -4.37 -16.93
N ARG A 120 -1.35 -3.53 -16.31
CA ARG A 120 -2.58 -2.98 -16.92
C ARG A 120 -2.37 -1.68 -17.68
N GLN A 121 -1.14 -1.13 -17.67
CA GLN A 121 -0.77 0.09 -18.38
C GLN A 121 -0.31 -0.18 -19.82
#